data_AF-J2P4V7-F1
#
_entry.id   AF-J2P4V7-F1
#
_cell.length_a   1.000
_cell.length_b   1.000
_cell.length_c   1.000
_cell.angle_alpha   90.00
_cell.angle_beta   90.00
_cell.angle_gamma   90.00
#
_symmetry.space_group_name_H-M   'P 1'
#
loop_
_entity.id
_entity.type
_entity.pdbx_description
1 polymer ?
#
loop_
_entity_poly.entity_id
_entity_poly.type
_entity_poly.pdbx_seq_one_letter_code
_entity_poly.pdbx_strand_id
1 'polypeptide(L)'
;MNPRYLVFPALLSLAACDGPNEKAGKQQDQAAATAAGTEYAGSGPGERAGEVQDNTDDAARDAKEAKAKAIEAQARNIKKKADVAAEKLEADAEAVRDAADNRAEDLKRQAAAAKADVE
;
A
#
# COMPACT_ATOMS: atom_id res chain seq x y z
N MET A 1 31.93 -20.47 33.31
CA MET A 1 30.89 -20.07 34.28
C MET A 1 29.63 -19.76 33.51
N ASN A 2 28.58 -20.56 33.72
CA ASN A 2 27.24 -20.36 33.18
C ASN A 2 26.39 -19.52 34.16
N PRO A 3 25.50 -18.68 33.62
CA PRO A 3 24.12 -18.59 34.09
C PRO A 3 23.19 -18.82 32.87
N ARG A 4 22.29 -19.81 32.76
CA ARG A 4 21.34 -20.43 33.70
C ARG A 4 20.45 -19.42 34.42
N TYR A 5 19.55 -18.77 33.67
CA TYR A 5 18.11 -19.06 33.66
C TYR A 5 17.23 -17.79 33.52
N LEU A 6 16.10 -18.00 32.83
CA LEU A 6 14.84 -17.26 32.95
C LEU A 6 14.79 -15.86 32.33
N VAL A 7 14.71 -15.81 30.99
CA VAL A 7 13.81 -14.85 30.34
C VAL A 7 12.63 -15.65 29.82
N PHE A 8 11.50 -15.46 30.50
CA PHE A 8 10.17 -15.98 30.17
C PHE A 8 9.89 -15.89 28.67
N PRO A 9 9.45 -16.96 28.00
CA PRO A 9 8.84 -16.79 26.69
C PRO A 9 7.53 -16.04 26.91
N ALA A 10 7.41 -14.86 26.31
CA ALA A 10 6.17 -14.10 26.19
C ALA A 10 5.21 -14.79 25.19
N LEU A 11 4.88 -16.05 25.49
CA LEU A 11 3.76 -16.79 24.91
C LEU A 11 2.54 -16.51 25.81
N LEU A 12 1.41 -16.18 25.18
CA LEU A 12 0.05 -15.97 25.75
C LEU A 12 -0.45 -14.52 25.81
N SER A 13 -0.49 -13.84 24.66
CA SER A 13 -1.41 -12.72 24.45
C SER A 13 -2.16 -12.82 23.12
N LEU A 14 -2.61 -14.03 22.78
CA LEU A 14 -3.62 -14.30 21.73
C LEU A 14 -5.01 -14.52 22.37
N ALA A 15 -5.24 -13.93 23.54
CA ALA A 15 -6.57 -13.91 24.13
C ALA A 15 -7.41 -12.88 23.36
N ALA A 16 -8.11 -13.37 22.35
CA ALA A 16 -9.46 -12.94 22.01
C ALA A 16 -9.67 -11.43 21.84
N CYS A 17 -9.25 -10.88 20.70
CA CYS A 17 -10.01 -9.76 20.14
C CYS A 17 -11.28 -10.35 19.50
N ASP A 18 -12.23 -10.82 20.32
CA ASP A 18 -13.51 -11.34 19.83
C ASP A 18 -14.13 -10.29 18.90
N GLY A 19 -14.53 -10.71 17.71
CA GLY A 19 -15.20 -9.83 16.74
C GLY A 19 -16.58 -9.38 17.24
N PRO A 20 -17.19 -8.37 16.62
CA PRO A 20 -18.48 -7.84 17.08
C PRO A 20 -19.60 -8.90 17.06
N ASN A 21 -19.61 -9.80 16.07
CA ASN A 21 -20.63 -10.85 16.00
C ASN A 21 -20.33 -11.99 16.99
N GLU A 22 -19.06 -12.37 17.15
CA GLU A 22 -18.61 -13.32 18.17
C GLU A 22 -18.98 -12.86 19.59
N LYS A 23 -18.76 -11.58 19.92
CA LYS A 23 -19.17 -10.97 21.19
C LYS A 23 -20.68 -11.02 21.40
N ALA A 24 -21.46 -10.73 20.36
CA ALA A 24 -22.92 -10.79 20.44
C ALA A 24 -23.39 -12.24 20.67
N GLY A 25 -22.80 -13.21 19.97
CA GLY A 25 -23.07 -14.63 20.15
C GLY A 25 -22.72 -15.15 21.55
N LYS A 26 -21.53 -14.77 22.05
CA LYS A 26 -21.10 -15.10 23.42
C LYS A 26 -22.07 -14.59 24.48
N GLN A 27 -22.60 -13.37 24.34
CA GLN A 27 -23.58 -12.83 25.27
C GLN A 27 -24.90 -13.61 25.24
N GLN A 28 -25.36 -14.03 24.06
CA GLN A 28 -26.54 -14.87 23.93
C GLN A 28 -26.35 -16.24 24.59
N ASP A 29 -25.21 -16.86 24.35
CA ASP A 29 -24.88 -18.17 24.92
C ASP A 29 -24.73 -18.10 26.45
N GLN A 30 -24.13 -17.02 26.98
CA GLN A 30 -24.06 -16.77 28.43
C GLN A 30 -25.44 -16.58 29.05
N ALA A 31 -26.32 -15.80 28.39
CA ALA A 31 -27.67 -15.59 28.88
C ALA A 31 -28.48 -16.89 28.88
N ALA A 32 -28.33 -17.72 27.85
CA ALA A 32 -28.97 -19.03 27.76
C ALA A 32 -28.47 -20.01 28.84
N ALA A 33 -27.14 -20.08 29.05
CA ALA A 33 -26.55 -20.91 30.11
C ALA A 33 -27.03 -20.49 31.50
N THR A 34 -27.06 -19.18 31.76
CA THR A 34 -27.57 -18.60 33.01
C THR A 34 -29.05 -18.96 33.22
N ALA A 35 -29.87 -18.84 32.18
CA ALA A 35 -31.29 -19.21 32.24
C ALA A 35 -31.52 -20.72 32.44
N ALA A 36 -30.62 -21.55 31.93
CA ALA A 36 -30.64 -23.01 32.13
C ALA A 36 -30.06 -23.44 33.50
N GLY A 37 -29.54 -22.51 34.30
CA GLY A 37 -28.88 -22.81 35.57
C GLY A 37 -27.56 -23.56 35.43
N THR A 38 -26.93 -23.48 34.25
CA THR A 38 -25.66 -24.15 33.94
C THR A 38 -24.54 -23.13 33.80
N GLU A 39 -23.32 -23.51 34.16
CA GLU A 39 -22.16 -22.65 33.91
C GLU A 39 -21.85 -22.56 32.42
N TYR A 40 -21.53 -21.35 31.96
CA TYR A 40 -21.06 -21.12 30.60
C TYR A 40 -19.58 -21.46 30.50
N ALA A 41 -19.25 -22.54 29.78
CA ALA A 41 -17.87 -23.01 29.61
C ALA A 41 -17.08 -22.30 28.49
N GLY A 42 -17.71 -21.38 27.75
CA GLY A 42 -17.12 -20.78 26.55
C GLY A 42 -17.42 -21.56 25.26
N SER A 43 -17.21 -20.91 24.11
CA SER A 43 -17.34 -21.48 22.77
C SER A 43 -18.73 -22.03 22.45
N GLY A 44 -19.77 -21.31 22.87
CA GLY A 44 -21.15 -21.66 22.57
C GLY A 44 -21.48 -21.59 21.07
N PRO A 45 -22.64 -22.12 20.65
CA PRO A 45 -23.06 -22.09 19.24
C PRO A 45 -23.18 -20.68 18.67
N GLY A 46 -23.65 -19.72 19.46
CA GLY A 46 -23.75 -18.31 19.06
C GLY A 46 -22.36 -17.68 18.86
N GLU A 47 -21.45 -17.87 19.82
CA GLU A 47 -20.06 -17.39 19.75
C GLU A 47 -19.37 -17.89 18.47
N ARG A 48 -19.45 -19.20 18.18
CA ARG A 48 -18.86 -19.80 16.96
C ARG A 48 -19.50 -19.31 15.67
N ALA A 49 -20.82 -19.12 15.65
CA ALA A 49 -21.50 -18.57 14.49
C ALA A 49 -21.06 -17.12 14.22
N GLY A 50 -20.88 -16.34 15.28
CA GLY A 50 -20.36 -14.97 15.21
C GLY A 50 -18.91 -14.92 14.72
N GLU A 51 -18.04 -15.78 15.24
CA GLU A 51 -16.63 -15.90 14.80
C GLU A 51 -16.53 -16.17 13.28
N VAL A 52 -17.35 -17.07 12.75
CA VAL A 52 -17.37 -17.37 11.30
C VAL A 52 -17.83 -16.16 10.49
N GLN A 53 -18.81 -15.40 10.99
CA GLN A 53 -19.26 -14.16 10.33
C GLN A 53 -18.17 -13.10 10.34
N ASP A 54 -17.53 -12.89 11.48
CA ASP A 54 -16.43 -11.93 11.63
C ASP A 54 -15.26 -12.28 10.71
N ASN A 55 -14.87 -13.57 10.64
CA ASN A 55 -13.84 -14.05 9.71
C ASN A 55 -14.21 -13.82 8.23
N THR A 56 -15.50 -13.95 7.90
CA THR A 56 -16.00 -13.72 6.53
C THR A 56 -15.95 -12.23 6.18
N ASP A 57 -16.37 -11.37 7.11
CA ASP A 57 -16.35 -9.91 6.94
C ASP A 57 -14.92 -9.38 6.83
N ASP A 58 -14.01 -9.93 7.63
CA ASP A 58 -12.58 -9.61 7.58
C ASP A 58 -11.97 -10.03 6.23
N ALA A 59 -12.23 -11.24 5.76
CA ALA A 59 -11.79 -11.69 4.44
C ALA A 59 -12.35 -10.80 3.31
N ALA A 60 -13.61 -10.36 3.41
CA ALA A 60 -14.21 -9.45 2.44
C ALA A 60 -13.57 -8.05 2.49
N ARG A 61 -13.20 -7.56 3.67
CA ARG A 61 -12.48 -6.29 3.85
C ARG A 61 -11.08 -6.37 3.27
N ASP A 62 -10.34 -7.43 3.56
CA ASP A 62 -8.99 -7.66 3.03
C ASP A 62 -8.98 -7.75 1.51
N ALA A 63 -9.97 -8.42 0.91
CA ALA A 63 -10.13 -8.48 -0.53
C ALA A 63 -10.37 -7.09 -1.15
N LYS A 64 -11.18 -6.24 -0.50
CA LYS A 64 -11.42 -4.86 -0.93
C LYS A 64 -10.14 -4.02 -0.82
N GLU A 65 -9.39 -4.16 0.27
CA GLU A 65 -8.14 -3.45 0.48
C GLU A 65 -7.07 -3.88 -0.54
N ALA A 66 -6.94 -5.18 -0.81
CA ALA A 66 -6.06 -5.71 -1.83
C ALA A 66 -6.40 -5.15 -3.22
N LYS A 67 -7.69 -5.08 -3.57
CA LYS A 67 -8.17 -4.45 -4.80
C LYS A 67 -7.81 -2.96 -4.85
N ALA A 68 -7.99 -2.22 -3.76
CA ALA A 68 -7.61 -0.81 -3.68
C ALA A 68 -6.10 -0.62 -3.90
N LYS A 69 -5.26 -1.40 -3.20
CA LYS A 69 -3.79 -1.38 -3.36
C LYS A 69 -3.37 -1.68 -4.79
N ALA A 70 -4.04 -2.63 -5.46
CA ALA A 70 -3.78 -2.95 -6.86
C ALA A 70 -4.11 -1.78 -7.80
N ILE A 71 -5.24 -1.11 -7.60
CA ILE A 71 -5.63 0.08 -8.37
C ILE A 71 -4.64 1.22 -8.13
N GLU A 72 -4.24 1.48 -6.88
CA GLU A 72 -3.23 2.50 -6.59
C GLU A 72 -1.87 2.18 -7.24
N ALA A 73 -1.46 0.90 -7.22
CA ALA A 73 -0.24 0.48 -7.88
C ALA A 73 -0.29 0.67 -9.40
N GLN A 74 -1.45 0.42 -10.03
CA GLN A 74 -1.67 0.74 -11.44
C GLN A 74 -1.57 2.24 -11.70
N ALA A 75 -2.22 3.06 -10.88
CA ALA A 75 -2.18 4.52 -11.00
C ALA A 75 -0.74 5.07 -10.87
N ARG A 76 0.01 4.59 -9.88
CA ARG A 76 1.44 4.95 -9.71
C ARG A 76 2.30 4.55 -10.90
N ASN A 77 2.06 3.37 -11.48
CA ASN A 77 2.76 2.93 -12.69
C ASN A 77 2.44 3.81 -13.90
N ILE A 78 1.17 4.17 -14.09
CA ILE A 78 0.75 5.06 -15.17
C ILE A 78 1.44 6.43 -15.01
N LYS A 79 1.39 6.99 -13.80
CA LYS A 79 2.06 8.26 -13.49
C LYS A 79 3.56 8.19 -13.82
N LYS A 80 4.26 7.17 -13.32
CA LYS A 80 5.70 6.99 -13.57
C LYS A 80 6.02 6.87 -15.07
N LYS A 81 5.20 6.16 -15.84
CA LYS A 81 5.36 6.07 -17.30
C LYS A 81 5.16 7.43 -17.98
N ALA A 82 4.19 8.21 -17.52
CA ALA A 82 3.96 9.56 -18.03
C ALA A 82 5.13 10.50 -17.69
N ASP A 83 5.65 10.44 -16.46
CA ASP A 83 6.80 11.24 -16.03
C ASP A 83 8.04 10.92 -16.89
N VAL A 84 8.36 9.64 -17.10
CA VAL A 84 9.47 9.22 -17.98
C VAL A 84 9.27 9.69 -19.42
N ALA A 85 8.05 9.63 -19.94
CA ALA A 85 7.75 10.11 -21.29
C ALA A 85 7.91 11.65 -21.39
N ALA A 86 7.52 12.38 -20.35
CA ALA A 86 7.69 13.82 -20.28
C ALA A 86 9.17 14.22 -20.22
N GLU A 87 9.96 13.59 -19.36
CA GLU A 87 11.41 13.80 -19.27
C GLU A 87 12.11 13.55 -20.61
N LYS A 88 11.71 12.49 -21.32
CA LYS A 88 12.24 12.20 -22.65
C LYS A 88 11.90 13.32 -23.64
N LEU A 89 10.65 13.78 -23.65
CA LEU A 89 10.23 14.85 -24.56
C LEU A 89 10.95 16.17 -24.26
N GLU A 90 11.22 16.45 -22.98
CA GLU A 90 12.00 17.62 -22.56
C GLU A 90 13.44 17.52 -23.06
N ALA A 91 14.10 16.36 -22.89
CA ALA A 91 15.44 16.12 -23.41
C ALA A 91 15.51 16.23 -24.95
N ASP A 92 14.52 15.68 -25.65
CA ASP A 92 14.43 15.79 -27.12
C ASP A 92 14.27 17.27 -27.54
N ALA A 93 13.48 18.06 -26.81
CA ALA A 93 13.28 19.47 -27.09
C ALA A 93 14.54 20.31 -26.81
N GLU A 94 15.26 20.00 -25.73
CA GLU A 94 16.56 20.62 -25.41
C GLU A 94 17.58 20.35 -26.51
N ALA A 95 17.72 19.10 -26.95
CA ALA A 95 18.63 18.74 -28.04
C ALA A 95 18.33 19.50 -29.35
N VAL A 96 17.06 19.74 -29.67
CA VAL A 96 16.66 20.55 -30.83
C VAL A 96 17.06 22.02 -30.66
N ARG A 97 16.89 22.59 -29.47
CA ARG A 97 17.30 23.97 -29.16
C ARG A 97 18.81 24.11 -29.28
N ASP A 98 19.57 23.21 -28.69
CA ASP A 98 21.03 23.21 -28.74
C ASP A 98 21.54 23.10 -30.19
N ALA A 99 20.94 22.22 -30.99
CA ALA A 99 21.29 22.10 -32.40
C ALA A 99 20.99 23.38 -33.19
N ALA A 100 19.88 24.06 -32.90
CA ALA A 100 19.52 25.32 -33.53
C ALA A 100 20.47 26.45 -33.11
N ASP A 101 20.82 26.53 -31.82
CA ASP A 101 21.74 27.55 -31.28
C ASP A 101 23.13 27.39 -31.88
N ASN A 102 23.68 26.17 -31.90
CA ASN A 102 24.97 25.88 -32.53
C ASN A 102 24.99 26.29 -34.01
N ARG A 103 23.91 25.98 -34.75
CA ARG A 103 23.81 26.36 -36.16
C ARG A 103 23.71 27.88 -36.34
N ALA A 104 23.01 28.57 -35.44
CA ALA A 104 22.92 30.02 -35.46
C ALA A 104 24.29 30.67 -35.16
N GLU A 105 25.06 30.13 -34.22
CA GLU A 105 26.42 30.57 -33.94
C GLU A 105 27.37 30.36 -35.13
N ASP A 106 27.30 29.20 -35.80
CA ASP A 106 28.07 28.93 -37.01
C ASP A 106 27.79 29.96 -38.11
N LEU A 107 26.51 30.27 -38.33
CA LEU A 107 26.10 31.27 -39.31
C LEU A 107 26.59 32.67 -38.92
N LYS A 108 26.54 33.03 -37.63
CA LYS A 108 27.09 34.31 -37.13
C LYS A 108 28.60 34.38 -37.39
N ARG A 109 29.35 33.31 -37.13
CA ARG A 109 30.79 33.24 -37.38
C ARG A 109 31.12 33.39 -38.87
N GLN A 110 30.38 32.68 -39.74
CA GLN A 110 30.53 32.82 -41.19
C GLN A 110 30.24 34.24 -41.67
N ALA A 111 29.16 34.86 -41.16
CA ALA A 111 28.81 36.23 -41.50
C ALA A 111 29.86 37.24 -41.02
N ALA A 112 30.49 37.02 -39.86
CA ALA A 112 31.56 37.87 -39.36
C ALA A 112 32.83 37.75 -40.23
N ALA A 113 33.22 36.53 -40.61
CA ALA A 113 34.36 36.30 -41.49
C ALA A 113 34.15 36.96 -42.86
N ALA A 114 32.97 36.78 -43.47
CA ALA A 114 32.65 37.38 -44.76
C ALA A 114 32.67 38.92 -44.75
N LYS A 115 32.42 39.56 -43.60
CA LYS A 115 32.54 41.03 -43.47
C LYS A 115 33.99 41.48 -43.38
N ALA A 116 34.83 40.71 -42.69
CA ALA A 116 36.25 41.00 -42.54
C ALA A 116 37.02 40.88 -43.86
N ASP A 117 36.58 40.02 -44.77
CA ASP A 117 37.21 39.83 -46.10
C ASP A 117 36.95 40.99 -47.09
N VAL A 118 36.07 41.94 -46.74
CA VAL A 118 35.66 43.06 -47.61
C VAL A 118 36.28 44.40 -47.17
N GLU A 119 36.95 44.45 -46.01
CA GLU A 119 37.70 45.62 -45.50
C GLU A 119 39.19 45.55 -45.88
#